data_AF-A0A9P0E1T3-F1
#
_entry.id   AF-A0A9P0E1T3-F1
#
_cell.length_a   1.000
_cell.length_b   1.000
_cell.length_c   1.000
_cell.angle_alpha   90.00
_cell.angle_beta   90.00
_cell.angle_gamma   90.00
#
_symmetry.space_group_name_H-M   'P 1'
#
loop_
_entity.id
_entity.type
_entity.pdbx_description
1 polymer ?
#
loop_
_entity_poly.entity_id
_entity_poly.type
_entity_poly.pdbx_seq_one_letter_code
_entity_poly.pdbx_strand_id
1 'polypeptide(L)'
;MAPAVFSQNTNLSAVKLTKNPWHCDCTLADFAEWLKDNKDKIWDMEPTCLGPGELGGRAIDEINREELCESTDDLPLAVLALYQRSMFFST
;
A
#
# COMPACT_ATOMS: atom_id res chain seq x y z
N MET A 1 -7.69 -12.68 1.53
CA MET A 1 -7.80 -13.13 2.95
C MET A 1 -7.86 -11.88 3.82
N ALA A 2 -8.79 -11.74 4.78
CA ALA A 2 -8.87 -10.51 5.58
C ALA A 2 -7.59 -10.30 6.42
N PRO A 3 -7.04 -9.07 6.54
CA PRO A 3 -5.95 -8.79 7.45
C PRO A 3 -6.29 -9.27 8.86
N ALA A 4 -5.32 -9.88 9.54
CA ALA A 4 -5.51 -10.50 10.84
C ALA A 4 -6.13 -9.57 11.90
N VAL A 5 -5.97 -8.25 11.74
CA VAL A 5 -6.56 -7.23 12.61
C VAL A 5 -8.09 -7.12 12.46
N PHE A 6 -8.64 -7.36 11.26
CA PHE A 6 -10.08 -7.27 11.01
C PHE A 6 -10.79 -8.61 11.18
N SER A 7 -10.09 -9.74 11.03
CA SER A 7 -10.68 -11.07 11.16
C SER A 7 -11.17 -11.39 12.58
N GLN A 8 -10.65 -10.70 13.61
CA GLN A 8 -11.06 -10.91 15.01
C GLN A 8 -12.21 -10.00 15.46
N ASN A 9 -12.58 -8.98 14.68
CA ASN A 9 -13.64 -8.02 15.04
C ASN A 9 -14.95 -8.31 14.30
N THR A 10 -15.72 -9.27 14.82
CA THR A 10 -17.03 -9.67 14.25
C THR A 10 -18.12 -8.61 14.37
N ASN A 11 -17.97 -7.62 15.26
CA ASN A 11 -18.91 -6.50 15.45
C ASN A 11 -18.53 -5.25 14.66
N LEU A 12 -17.59 -5.35 13.72
CA LEU A 12 -17.13 -4.20 12.93
C LEU A 12 -18.22 -3.78 11.92
N SER A 13 -18.87 -2.65 12.18
CA SER A 13 -19.96 -2.11 11.34
C SER A 13 -19.49 -1.07 10.33
N ALA A 14 -18.49 -0.26 10.68
CA ALA A 14 -17.94 0.77 9.81
C ALA A 14 -16.48 1.07 10.17
N VAL A 15 -15.66 1.39 9.17
CA VAL A 15 -14.25 1.75 9.33
C VAL A 15 -13.96 3.03 8.55
N LYS A 16 -13.33 4.00 9.21
CA LYS A 16 -12.83 5.21 8.56
C LYS A 16 -11.35 5.07 8.23
N LEU A 17 -11.03 5.06 6.94
CA LEU A 17 -9.67 4.82 6.44
C LEU A 17 -9.06 6.01 5.68
N THR A 18 -9.86 7.05 5.43
CA THR A 18 -9.43 8.31 4.82
C THR A 18 -8.38 9.03 5.68
N LYS A 19 -7.52 9.83 5.05
CA LYS A 19 -6.45 10.62 5.72
C LYS A 19 -5.34 9.79 6.38
N ASN A 20 -5.18 8.52 5.97
CA ASN A 20 -3.98 7.75 6.29
C ASN A 20 -3.00 7.85 5.11
N PRO A 21 -1.69 8.00 5.37
CA PRO A 21 -0.66 8.04 4.34
C PRO A 21 -0.34 6.61 3.87
N TRP A 22 -1.26 6.01 3.10
CA TRP A 22 -1.13 4.62 2.66
C TRP A 22 0.08 4.46 1.73
N HIS A 23 1.02 3.62 2.16
CA HIS A 23 2.10 3.13 1.32
C HIS A 23 1.66 1.79 0.72
N CYS A 24 1.61 1.75 -0.61
CA CYS A 24 0.99 0.68 -1.36
C CYS A 24 2.06 -0.24 -1.95
N ASP A 25 2.39 -1.25 -1.16
CA ASP A 25 3.34 -2.29 -1.51
C ASP A 25 2.72 -3.69 -1.36
N CYS A 26 3.55 -4.72 -1.54
CA CYS A 26 3.12 -6.12 -1.44
C CYS A 26 2.49 -6.46 -0.08
N THR A 27 2.85 -5.75 1.00
CA THR A 27 2.30 -5.99 2.34
C THR A 27 0.85 -5.54 2.46
N LEU A 28 0.42 -4.61 1.58
CA LEU A 28 -0.93 -4.09 1.54
C LEU A 28 -1.89 -4.96 0.69
N ALA A 29 -1.39 -5.96 -0.04
CA ALA A 29 -2.18 -6.74 -0.99
C ALA A 29 -3.40 -7.45 -0.34
N ASP A 30 -3.22 -8.04 0.83
CA ASP A 30 -4.32 -8.70 1.55
C ASP A 30 -5.36 -7.70 2.06
N PHE A 31 -4.92 -6.48 2.40
CA PHE A 31 -5.82 -5.40 2.78
C PHE A 31 -6.59 -4.86 1.57
N ALA A 32 -5.94 -4.71 0.42
CA ALA A 32 -6.59 -4.33 -0.83
C ALA A 32 -7.71 -5.32 -1.23
N GLU A 33 -7.46 -6.63 -1.09
CA GLU A 33 -8.50 -7.65 -1.27
C GLU A 33 -9.65 -7.49 -0.27
N TRP A 34 -9.33 -7.28 1.00
CA TRP A 34 -10.35 -7.08 2.02
C TRP A 34 -11.23 -5.84 1.75
N LEU A 35 -10.64 -4.75 1.26
CA LEU A 35 -11.39 -3.55 0.88
C LEU A 35 -12.37 -3.84 -0.27
N LYS A 36 -11.93 -4.60 -1.28
CA LYS A 36 -12.81 -5.02 -2.40
C LYS A 36 -14.03 -5.78 -1.87
N ASP A 37 -13.84 -6.67 -0.91
CA ASP A 37 -14.88 -7.52 -0.35
C ASP A 37 -15.77 -6.80 0.69
N ASN A 38 -15.35 -5.65 1.23
CA ASN A 38 -16.00 -4.97 2.36
C ASN A 38 -16.26 -3.49 2.10
N LYS A 39 -16.50 -3.10 0.84
CA LYS A 39 -16.78 -1.70 0.44
C LYS A 39 -17.91 -1.05 1.24
N ASP A 40 -18.93 -1.84 1.59
CA ASP A 40 -20.09 -1.42 2.39
C ASP A 40 -19.72 -0.99 3.83
N LYS A 41 -18.58 -1.46 4.35
CA LYS A 41 -18.09 -1.12 5.69
C LYS A 41 -17.18 0.11 5.68
N ILE A 42 -16.83 0.66 4.52
CA ILE A 42 -15.94 1.82 4.43
C ILE A 42 -16.76 3.09 4.59
N TRP A 43 -16.50 3.80 5.68
CA TRP A 43 -17.16 5.07 5.97
C TRP A 43 -16.39 6.22 5.32
N ASP A 44 -17.13 7.19 4.76
CA ASP A 44 -16.65 8.40 4.09
C ASP A 44 -16.28 8.17 2.61
N MET A 45 -15.00 7.96 2.31
CA MET A 45 -14.46 7.83 0.95
C MET A 45 -13.48 6.65 0.86
N GLU A 46 -13.28 6.17 -0.36
CA GLU A 46 -12.31 5.10 -0.66
C GLU A 46 -10.88 5.54 -0.29
N PRO A 47 -10.12 4.68 0.41
CA PRO A 47 -8.75 5.01 0.77
C PRO A 47 -7.85 4.96 -0.45
N THR A 48 -7.00 5.98 -0.60
CA THR A 48 -6.06 6.13 -1.72
C THR A 48 -4.62 6.03 -1.26
N CYS A 49 -3.77 5.49 -2.13
CA CYS A 49 -2.33 5.42 -1.93
C CYS A 49 -1.72 6.83 -1.93
N LEU A 50 -0.82 7.10 -0.99
CA LEU A 50 0.07 8.25 -1.07
C LEU A 50 1.24 7.96 -2.03
N GLY A 51 1.64 6.69 -2.14
CA GLY A 51 2.72 6.21 -2.99
C GLY A 51 2.99 4.73 -2.70
N PRO A 52 4.13 4.17 -3.15
CA PRO A 52 5.20 4.82 -3.89
C PRO A 52 4.85 5.06 -5.37
N GLY A 53 5.61 5.96 -6.02
CA GLY A 53 5.58 6.15 -7.47
C GLY A 53 4.22 6.41 -8.10
N GLU A 54 4.00 5.73 -9.21
CA GLU A 54 2.78 5.79 -10.02
C GLU A 54 1.54 5.24 -9.31
N LEU A 55 1.70 4.61 -8.13
CA LEU A 55 0.56 4.20 -7.31
C LEU A 55 -0.05 5.37 -6.55
N GLY A 56 0.68 6.48 -6.39
CA GLY A 56 0.20 7.68 -5.72
C GLY A 56 -1.11 8.19 -6.32
N GLY A 57 -2.12 8.40 -5.47
CA GLY A 57 -3.45 8.88 -5.84
C GLY A 57 -4.43 7.80 -6.30
N ARG A 58 -3.99 6.55 -6.49
CA ARG A 58 -4.89 5.44 -6.86
C ARG A 58 -5.63 4.88 -5.65
N ALA A 59 -6.87 4.42 -5.86
CA ALA A 59 -7.63 3.75 -4.82
C ALA A 59 -7.04 2.36 -4.52
N ILE A 60 -6.89 2.02 -3.24
CA ILE A 60 -6.18 0.79 -2.82
C ILE A 60 -6.88 -0.47 -3.35
N ASP A 61 -8.21 -0.44 -3.41
CA ASP A 61 -9.05 -1.53 -3.90
C ASP A 61 -9.11 -1.63 -5.43
N GLU A 62 -8.46 -0.75 -6.17
CA GLU A 62 -8.35 -0.84 -7.64
C GLU A 62 -6.99 -1.41 -8.09
N ILE A 63 -6.02 -1.51 -7.18
CA ILE A 63 -4.69 -2.02 -7.47
C ILE A 63 -4.71 -3.54 -7.33
N ASN A 64 -4.06 -4.25 -8.27
CA ASN A 64 -3.90 -5.69 -8.20
C ASN A 64 -2.66 -6.06 -7.38
N ARG A 65 -2.56 -7.33 -6.98
CA ARG A 65 -1.46 -7.80 -6.14
C ARG A 65 -0.12 -7.66 -6.86
N GLU A 66 -0.09 -7.95 -8.14
CA GLU A 66 1.11 -7.93 -8.96
C GLU A 66 1.73 -6.54 -8.96
N GLU A 67 0.92 -5.51 -9.20
CA GLU A 67 1.31 -4.12 -9.22
C GLU A 67 1.72 -3.60 -7.83
N LEU A 68 1.01 -4.01 -6.77
CA LEU A 68 1.43 -3.74 -5.39
C LEU A 68 2.79 -4.37 -5.07
N CYS A 69 3.08 -5.57 -5.58
CA CYS A 69 4.33 -6.27 -5.33
C CYS A 69 5.47 -5.89 -6.31
N GLU A 70 5.15 -5.24 -7.42
CA GLU A 70 6.10 -4.62 -8.35
C GLU A 70 6.43 -3.17 -7.97
N SER A 71 5.67 -2.57 -7.06
CA SER A 71 5.90 -1.19 -6.64
C SER A 71 7.29 -1.06 -6.04
N THR A 72 8.15 -0.36 -6.76
CA THR A 72 9.46 0.00 -6.26
C THR A 72 9.27 1.20 -5.36
N ASP A 73 9.84 1.15 -4.15
CA ASP A 73 10.10 2.38 -3.42
C ASP A 73 10.91 3.29 -4.35
N ASP A 74 10.29 4.36 -4.85
CA ASP A 74 10.96 5.43 -5.59
C ASP A 74 11.90 6.16 -4.62
N LEU A 75 12.95 5.47 -4.20
CA LEU A 75 14.16 6.09 -3.71
C LEU A 75 14.68 6.89 -4.90
N PRO A 76 14.76 8.23 -4.79
CA PRO A 76 15.26 9.06 -5.87
C PRO A 76 16.56 8.46 -6.40
N LEU A 77 16.80 8.49 -7.71
CA LEU A 77 18.08 8.05 -8.30
C LEU A 77 19.30 8.63 -7.55
N ALA A 78 19.16 9.80 -6.95
CA ALA A 78 20.13 10.41 -6.05
C ALA A 78 20.47 9.56 -4.81
N VAL A 79 19.49 8.92 -4.16
CA VAL A 79 19.68 8.05 -3.00
C VAL A 79 20.34 6.73 -3.40
N LEU A 80 19.93 6.15 -4.54
CA LEU A 80 20.59 4.97 -5.10
C LEU A 80 22.05 5.26 -5.48
N ALA A 81 22.33 6.45 -6.04
CA ALA A 81 23.69 6.90 -6.36
C ALA A 81 24.57 7.07 -5.11
N LEU A 82 23.98 7.44 -3.96
CA LEU A 82 24.69 7.47 -2.68
C LEU A 82 25.01 6.05 -2.18
N TYR A 83 24.11 5.10 -2.36
CA TYR A 83 24.34 3.69 -2.03
C TYR A 83 25.43 3.06 -2.93
N GLN A 84 25.45 3.37 -4.23
CA GLN A 84 26.50 2.92 -5.15
C GLN A 84 27.86 3.54 -4.85
N ARG A 85 27.91 4.81 -4.41
CA ARG A 85 29.13 5.43 -3.87
C ARG A 85 29.63 4.79 -2.57
N SER A 86 28.78 4.03 -1.87
CA SER A 86 29.15 3.33 -0.63
C SER A 86 29.72 1.94 -0.91
N MET A 87 29.42 1.35 -2.07
CA MET A 87 29.96 0.07 -2.54
C MET A 87 30.99 0.29 -3.65
N PHE A 88 32.14 0.87 -3.30
CA PHE A 88 33.32 0.75 -4.16
C PHE A 88 33.83 -0.69 -4.05
N PHE A 89 33.66 -1.50 -5.10
CA PHE A 89 34.52 -2.65 -5.32
C PHE A 89 35.92 -2.10 -5.61
N SER A 90 36.82 -2.17 -4.63
CA SER A 90 38.23 -1.94 -4.90
C SER A 90 38.72 -3.02 -5.86
N THR A 91 39.49 -2.61 -6.88
CA THR A 91 40.38 -3.52 -7.61
C THR A 91 41.43 -4.10 -6.67
#